data_AF-A0A358GNC1-F1
#
_entry.id   AF-A0A358GNC1-F1
#
_cell.length_a   1.000
_cell.length_b   1.000
_cell.length_c   1.000
_cell.angle_alpha   90.00
_cell.angle_beta   90.00
_cell.angle_gamma   90.00
#
_symmetry.space_group_name_H-M   'P 1'
#
loop_
_entity.id
_entity.type
_entity.pdbx_description
1 polymer ?
#
loop_
_entity_poly.entity_id
_entity_poly.type
_entity_poly.pdbx_seq_one_letter_code
_entity_poly.pdbx_strand_id
1 'polypeptide(L)' 'MSNHLNLVEWVRKLINAEGTEDELDDMLTELQQQLPYAEISNLIFWDDRDLTPEQIVEEALAARPIILPPSP' A
#
# COMPACT_ATOMS: atom_id res chain seq x y z
N MET A 1 -6.00 16.19 -9.51
CA MET A 1 -6.58 15.63 -8.27
C MET A 1 -7.16 14.26 -8.61
N SER A 2 -6.33 13.21 -8.69
CA SER A 2 -6.80 11.86 -9.10
C SER A 2 -6.00 10.69 -8.52
N ASN A 3 -4.77 10.87 -8.00
CA ASN A 3 -3.98 9.74 -7.52
C ASN A 3 -4.55 9.07 -6.26
N HIS A 4 -5.08 9.84 -5.31
CA HIS A 4 -5.57 9.27 -4.05
C HIS A 4 -6.72 8.27 -4.25
N LEU A 5 -7.72 8.63 -5.08
CA LEU A 5 -8.85 7.73 -5.37
C LEU A 5 -8.40 6.44 -6.08
N ASN A 6 -7.42 6.53 -6.99
CA ASN A 6 -6.87 5.35 -7.66
C ASN A 6 -6.15 4.43 -6.67
N LEU A 7 -5.34 4.98 -5.76
CA LEU A 7 -4.63 4.21 -4.74
C LEU A 7 -5.63 3.47 -3.81
N VAL A 8 -6.71 4.15 -3.41
CA VAL A 8 -7.75 3.57 -2.54
C VAL A 8 -8.45 2.40 -3.24
N GLU A 9 -8.82 2.56 -4.50
CA GLU A 9 -9.44 1.47 -5.28
C GLU A 9 -8.48 0.30 -5.49
N TRP A 10 -7.19 0.55 -5.68
CA TRP A 10 -6.18 -0.51 -5.79
C TRP A 10 -6.03 -1.28 -4.47
N VAL A 11 -5.90 -0.58 -3.34
CA VAL A 11 -5.85 -1.22 -2.02
C VAL A 11 -7.12 -2.01 -1.74
N ARG A 12 -8.29 -1.50 -2.12
CA ARG A 12 -9.56 -2.20 -1.98
C ARG A 12 -9.59 -3.51 -2.77
N LYS A 13 -9.10 -3.52 -4.01
CA LYS A 13 -8.96 -4.75 -4.81
C LYS A 13 -7.98 -5.74 -4.19
N LEU A 14 -6.86 -5.25 -3.64
CA LEU A 14 -5.88 -6.07 -2.92
C LEU A 14 -6.49 -6.75 -1.68
N ILE A 15 -7.26 -6.00 -0.87
CA ILE A 15 -7.96 -6.54 0.31
C ILE A 15 -8.99 -7.61 -0.08
N ASN A 16 -9.74 -7.39 -1.16
CA ASN A 16 -10.74 -8.35 -1.63
C ASN A 16 -10.12 -9.51 -2.44
N ALA A 17 -8.79 -9.50 -2.66
CA ALA A 17 -8.08 -10.42 -3.53
C ALA A 17 -8.77 -10.58 -4.90
N GLU A 18 -9.23 -9.47 -5.48
CA GLU A 18 -9.89 -9.46 -6.78
C GLU A 18 -8.87 -9.58 -7.91
N GLY A 19 -8.49 -10.81 -8.24
CA GLY A 19 -7.55 -11.11 -9.33
C GLY A 19 -6.80 -12.42 -9.10
N THR A 20 -5.76 -12.65 -9.90
CA THR A 20 -4.75 -13.67 -9.63
C THR A 20 -3.66 -13.11 -8.72
N GLU A 21 -2.92 -13.99 -8.03
CA GLU A 21 -1.77 -13.58 -7.20
C GLU A 21 -0.77 -12.70 -7.97
N ASP A 22 -0.54 -13.01 -9.25
CA ASP A 22 0.35 -12.26 -10.15
C ASP A 22 -0.16 -10.84 -10.43
N GLU A 23 -1.46 -10.67 -10.72
CA GLU A 23 -2.07 -9.35 -10.92
C GLU A 23 -2.04 -8.51 -9.63
N LEU A 24 -2.27 -9.16 -8.49
CA LEU A 24 -2.23 -8.51 -7.18
C LEU A 24 -0.79 -8.08 -6.83
N ASP A 25 0.21 -8.91 -7.12
CA ASP A 25 1.63 -8.61 -6.87
C ASP A 25 2.15 -7.46 -7.74
N ASP A 26 1.75 -7.41 -9.02
CA ASP A 26 2.09 -6.32 -9.94
C ASP A 26 1.44 -4.99 -9.49
N MET A 27 0.14 -5.03 -9.16
CA MET A 27 -0.58 -3.86 -8.61
C MET A 27 0.06 -3.35 -7.32
N LEU A 28 0.42 -4.26 -6.42
CA LEU A 28 1.06 -3.93 -5.15
C LEU A 28 2.44 -3.30 -5.38
N THR A 29 3.22 -3.84 -6.32
CA THR A 29 4.55 -3.30 -6.68
C THR A 29 4.44 -1.88 -7.22
N GLU A 30 3.53 -1.64 -8.16
CA GLU A 30 3.28 -0.30 -8.70
C GLU A 30 2.81 0.68 -7.61
N LEU A 31 1.97 0.22 -6.68
CA LEU A 31 1.51 1.03 -5.55
C LEU A 31 2.66 1.43 -4.61
N GLN A 32 3.58 0.50 -4.32
CA GLN A 32 4.79 0.77 -3.54
C GLN A 32 5.75 1.75 -4.24
N GLN A 33 5.81 1.75 -5.58
CA GLN A 33 6.61 2.73 -6.32
C GLN A 33 6.02 4.15 -6.23
N GLN A 34 4.70 4.27 -6.11
CA GLN A 34 3.99 5.55 -6.02
C GLN A 34 4.01 6.14 -4.59
N LEU A 35 4.14 5.27 -3.59
CA LEU A 35 4.06 5.64 -2.18
C LEU A 35 5.45 5.67 -1.53
N PRO A 36 5.68 6.56 -0.54
CA PRO A 36 6.92 6.56 0.23
C PRO A 36 7.03 5.36 1.21
N TYR A 37 6.10 4.40 1.14
CA TYR A 37 5.98 3.27 2.04
C TYR A 37 6.05 1.95 1.28
N ALA A 38 7.21 1.30 1.37
CA ALA A 38 7.45 0.03 0.68
C ALA A 38 6.67 -1.14 1.31
N GLU A 39 6.30 -1.07 2.59
CA GLU A 39 5.69 -2.22 3.29
C GLU A 39 4.16 -2.13 3.41
N ILE A 40 3.49 -1.57 2.39
CA ILE A 40 2.02 -1.44 2.42
C ILE A 40 1.30 -2.79 2.43
N SER A 41 1.92 -3.84 1.88
CA SER A 41 1.42 -5.21 1.99
C SER A 41 1.28 -5.67 3.43
N ASN A 42 2.14 -5.20 4.34
CA ASN A 42 2.03 -5.49 5.75
C ASN A 42 0.74 -4.89 6.34
N LEU A 43 0.40 -3.65 5.95
CA LEU A 43 -0.85 -3.00 6.36
C LEU A 43 -2.11 -3.69 5.80
N ILE A 44 -2.00 -4.38 4.67
CA ILE A 44 -3.14 -5.05 4.01
C ILE A 44 -3.32 -6.48 4.51
N PHE A 45 -2.23 -7.24 4.66
CA PHE A 45 -2.28 -8.68 4.93
C PHE A 45 -1.99 -9.05 6.40
N TRP A 46 -1.25 -8.21 7.13
CA TRP A 46 -0.78 -8.50 8.49
C TRP A 46 -1.37 -7.57 9.54
N ASP A 47 -2.08 -6.52 9.14
CA ASP A 47 -2.69 -5.60 10.08
C ASP A 47 -3.99 -6.19 10.65
N ASP A 48 -4.05 -6.28 11.98
CA ASP A 48 -5.23 -6.76 12.72
C ASP A 48 -6.26 -5.63 12.92
N ARG A 49 -5.87 -4.37 12.65
CA ARG A 49 -6.79 -3.24 12.65
C ARG A 49 -7.63 -3.37 11.39
N ASP A 50 -8.96 -3.36 11.54
CA ASP A 50 -9.96 -3.37 10.45
C ASP A 50 -9.92 -2.02 9.70
N LEU A 51 -8.77 -1.71 9.09
CA LEU A 51 -8.49 -0.45 8.43
C LEU A 51 -9.21 -0.43 7.09
N THR A 52 -9.86 0.69 6.81
CA THR A 52 -10.44 0.90 5.48
C THR A 52 -9.32 1.11 4.45
N PRO A 53 -9.58 0.82 3.16
CA PRO A 53 -8.62 1.06 2.09
C PRO A 53 -8.10 2.52 2.09
N GLU A 54 -8.96 3.48 2.43
CA GLU A 54 -8.61 4.90 2.60
C GLU A 54 -7.57 5.09 3.70
N GLN A 55 -7.77 4.51 4.87
CA GLN A 55 -6.87 4.64 6.01
C GLN A 55 -5.50 4.00 5.72
N ILE A 56 -5.47 2.87 5.01
CA ILE A 56 -4.21 2.23 4.60
C ILE A 56 -3.42 3.14 3.65
N VAL A 57 -4.09 3.75 2.67
CA VAL A 57 -3.45 4.71 1.75
C VAL A 57 -2.99 5.96 2.49
N GLU A 58 -3.78 6.46 3.42
CA GLU A 58 -3.39 7.61 4.25
C GLU A 58 -2.18 7.29 5.14
N GLU A 59 -2.15 6.15 5.83
CA GLU A 59 -0.99 5.68 6.60
C GLU A 59 0.24 5.53 5.69
N ALA A 60 0.09 4.92 4.51
CA ALA A 60 1.19 4.75 3.57
C ALA A 60 1.69 6.08 2.96
N LEU A 61 0.81 7.07 2.77
CA LEU A 61 1.19 8.43 2.35
C LEU A 61 1.80 9.25 3.49
N ALA A 62 1.30 9.06 4.71
CA ALA A 62 1.77 9.73 5.91
C ALA A 62 3.08 9.12 6.44
N ALA A 63 3.33 7.85 6.10
CA ALA A 63 4.54 7.15 6.43
C ALA A 63 5.72 7.91 5.83
N ARG A 64 6.46 8.57 6.72
CA ARG A 64 7.70 9.22 6.34
C ARG A 64 8.70 8.13 5.98
N PRO A 65 9.47 8.28 4.89
CA PRO A 65 10.54 7.35 4.60
C PRO A 65 11.44 7.26 5.83
N ILE A 66 11.57 6.07 6.40
CA ILE A 66 12.58 5.81 7.41
C ILE A 66 13.90 5.91 6.66
N ILE A 67 14.58 7.05 6.80
CA ILE A 67 15.94 7.21 6.29
C ILE A 67 16.79 6.29 7.14
N LEU A 68 17.03 5.07 6.65
CA LEU A 68 18.00 4.17 7.25
C LEU A 68 19.36 4.88 7.14
N PRO A 69 20.06 5.13 8.26
CA PRO A 69 21.40 5.69 8.18
C PRO A 69 22.27 4.73 7.36
N PRO A 70 23.18 5.23 6.50
CA PRO A 70 24.09 4.36 5.77
C PRO A 70 24.84 3.48 6.77
N SER A 71 24.81 2.16 6.56
CA SER A 71 25.61 1.25 7.38
C SER A 71 27.11 1.59 7.19
N PRO A 72 27.89 1.68 8.28
CA PRO A 72 29.29 2.07 8.25
C PRO A 72 30.21 1.02 7.60
#